data_AF-A0A8D8H2M4-F1
#
_entry.id   AF-A0A8D8H2M4-F1
#
_cell.length_a   1.000
_cell.length_b   1.000
_cell.length_c   1.000
_cell.angle_alpha   90.00
_cell.angle_beta   90.00
_cell.angle_gamma   90.00
#
_symmetry.space_group_name_H-M   'P 1'
#
loop_
_entity.id
_entity.type
_entity.pdbx_description
1 polymer ?
#
loop_
_entity_poly.entity_id
_entity_poly.type
_entity_poly.pdbx_seq_one_letter_code
_entity_poly.pdbx_strand_id
1 'polypeptide(L)'
;GGCKIGCYTHYPTISTDMLRRVQANVSAYNNRSIVAKNPFATWIKIVYYRIFSKIYGMVGRCADTIMVNSTWTENHILSLWDVPYKTHRVYPPCEVSHLKKLQSLASGHEKIVILSVGQFRPEKDHPLQLQAM
;
A
#
# COMPACT_ATOMS: atom_id res chain seq x y z
N GLY A 1 11.60 4.09 -32.07
CA GLY A 1 11.01 3.83 -30.74
C GLY A 1 10.86 2.34 -30.57
N GLY A 2 11.35 1.78 -29.46
CA GLY A 2 11.36 0.32 -29.24
C GLY A 2 12.03 -0.08 -27.92
N CYS A 3 12.09 0.85 -26.96
CA CYS A 3 12.67 0.57 -25.66
C CYS A 3 11.73 -0.33 -24.87
N LYS A 4 12.30 -1.32 -24.17
CA LYS A 4 11.57 -2.16 -23.23
C LYS A 4 11.32 -1.40 -21.93
N ILE A 5 10.07 -1.37 -21.49
CA ILE A 5 9.63 -0.63 -20.31
C ILE A 5 9.36 -1.62 -19.18
N GLY A 6 10.12 -1.49 -18.11
CA GLY A 6 9.87 -2.18 -16.84
C GLY A 6 9.41 -1.20 -15.77
N CYS A 7 8.46 -1.59 -14.92
CA CYS A 7 8.12 -0.83 -13.71
C CYS A 7 8.18 -1.69 -12.45
N TYR A 8 8.57 -1.10 -11.32
CA TYR A 8 8.51 -1.73 -10.00
C TYR A 8 7.61 -0.92 -9.07
N THR A 9 6.46 -1.50 -8.70
CA THR A 9 5.44 -0.82 -7.91
C THR A 9 5.41 -1.36 -6.49
N HIS A 10 5.67 -0.48 -5.52
CA HIS A 10 5.57 -0.79 -4.09
C HIS A 10 4.21 -0.46 -3.49
N TYR A 11 3.68 0.70 -3.86
CA TYR A 11 2.35 1.16 -3.45
C TYR A 11 1.73 1.83 -4.67
N PRO A 12 0.58 1.33 -5.17
CA PRO A 12 -0.03 1.91 -6.36
C PRO A 12 -0.56 3.30 -6.01
N THR A 13 -0.45 4.24 -6.95
CA THR A 13 -0.89 5.64 -6.76
C THR A 13 -2.37 5.72 -6.43
N ILE A 14 -3.17 4.81 -6.97
CA ILE A 14 -4.57 4.60 -6.63
C ILE A 14 -4.82 3.11 -6.41
N SER A 15 -5.62 2.78 -5.40
CA SER A 15 -5.99 1.39 -5.08
C SER A 15 -7.50 1.23 -5.01
N THR A 16 -7.98 0.00 -5.18
CA THR A 16 -9.41 -0.30 -5.02
C THR A 16 -9.88 -0.07 -3.58
N ASP A 17 -8.98 -0.15 -2.60
CA ASP A 17 -9.28 0.15 -1.20
C ASP A 17 -9.53 1.65 -0.99
N MET A 18 -8.82 2.54 -1.70
CA MET A 18 -9.10 3.97 -1.66
C MET A 18 -10.50 4.29 -2.19
N LEU A 19 -10.93 3.62 -3.27
CA LEU A 19 -12.29 3.75 -3.82
C LEU A 19 -13.34 3.26 -2.82
N ARG A 20 -13.16 2.06 -2.25
CA ARG A 20 -14.10 1.51 -1.25
C ARG A 20 -14.18 2.38 0.00
N ARG A 21 -13.05 2.93 0.48
CA ARG A 21 -13.03 3.79 1.68
C ARG A 21 -13.79 5.10 1.48
N VAL A 22 -13.67 5.71 0.29
CA VAL A 22 -14.44 6.93 -0.03
C VAL A 22 -15.93 6.59 -0.16
N GLN A 23 -16.29 5.45 -0.76
CA GLN A 23 -17.68 4.98 -0.84
C GLN A 23 -18.27 4.67 0.54
N ALA A 24 -17.47 4.15 1.47
CA ALA A 24 -17.90 3.82 2.83
C ALA A 24 -17.87 5.03 3.80
N ASN A 25 -17.58 6.25 3.33
CA ASN A 25 -17.44 7.47 4.14
C ASN A 25 -16.50 7.34 5.36
N VAL A 26 -15.53 6.42 5.30
CA VAL A 26 -14.59 6.23 6.42
C VAL A 26 -13.61 7.40 6.45
N SER A 27 -13.56 8.11 7.58
CA SER A 27 -12.57 9.15 7.82
C SER A 27 -11.20 8.50 8.05
N ALA A 28 -10.26 8.78 7.16
CA ALA A 28 -8.89 8.27 7.22
C ALA A 28 -7.93 9.36 6.74
N TYR A 29 -6.62 9.15 6.86
CA TYR A 29 -5.61 10.13 6.40
C TYR A 29 -5.79 10.57 4.93
N ASN A 30 -6.31 9.68 4.07
CA ASN A 30 -6.58 9.94 2.65
C ASN A 30 -8.02 10.44 2.35
N ASN A 31 -8.87 10.54 3.37
CA ASN A 31 -10.24 11.01 3.27
C ASN A 31 -10.56 12.00 4.40
N ARG A 32 -10.21 13.28 4.17
CA ARG A 32 -10.48 14.37 5.11
C ARG A 32 -11.96 14.40 5.49
N SER A 33 -12.23 14.64 6.77
CA SER A 33 -13.58 14.69 7.36
C SER A 33 -14.54 15.65 6.65
N ILE A 34 -14.02 16.72 6.04
CA ILE A 34 -14.82 17.70 5.26
C ILE A 34 -15.41 17.07 3.99
N VAL A 35 -14.68 16.16 3.34
CA VAL A 35 -15.19 15.43 2.17
C VAL A 35 -16.15 14.33 2.61
N ALA A 36 -15.80 13.56 3.65
CA ALA A 36 -16.64 12.49 4.18
C ALA A 36 -18.03 12.96 4.68
N LYS A 37 -18.14 14.21 5.14
CA LYS A 37 -19.40 14.80 5.62
C LYS A 37 -20.28 15.40 4.52
N ASN A 38 -19.77 15.61 3.31
CA ASN A 38 -20.52 16.22 2.21
C ASN A 38 -20.77 15.20 1.09
N PRO A 39 -22.02 14.72 0.89
CA PRO A 39 -22.32 13.71 -0.11
C PRO A 39 -21.96 14.12 -1.54
N PHE A 40 -22.07 15.41 -1.86
CA PHE A 40 -21.71 15.94 -3.18
C PHE A 40 -20.18 15.92 -3.40
N ALA A 41 -19.41 16.33 -2.38
CA ALA A 41 -17.96 16.28 -2.44
C ALA A 41 -17.43 14.84 -2.51
N THR A 42 -18.04 13.91 -1.78
CA THR A 42 -17.77 12.47 -1.88
C THR A 42 -18.04 11.96 -3.30
N TRP A 43 -19.19 12.33 -3.89
CA TRP A 43 -19.54 11.91 -5.25
C TRP A 43 -18.52 12.41 -6.28
N ILE A 44 -18.15 13.70 -6.24
CA ILE A 44 -17.10 14.26 -7.11
C ILE A 44 -15.79 13.49 -6.96
N LYS A 45 -15.38 13.23 -5.71
CA LYS A 45 -14.13 12.49 -5.44
C LYS A 45 -14.16 11.06 -5.97
N ILE A 46 -15.31 10.38 -5.90
CA ILE A 46 -15.49 9.04 -6.49
C ILE A 46 -15.35 9.12 -8.01
N VAL A 47 -16.02 10.07 -8.67
CA VAL A 47 -15.92 10.24 -10.12
C VAL A 47 -14.48 10.52 -10.54
N TYR A 48 -13.80 11.43 -9.83
CA TYR A 48 -12.38 11.73 -10.03
C TYR A 48 -11.51 10.48 -9.91
N TYR A 49 -11.66 9.71 -8.82
CA TYR A 49 -10.89 8.47 -8.62
C TYR A 49 -11.18 7.41 -9.69
N ARG A 50 -12.41 7.29 -10.18
CA ARG A 50 -12.76 6.35 -11.26
C ARG A 50 -12.14 6.75 -12.60
N ILE A 51 -12.09 8.05 -12.90
CA ILE A 51 -11.43 8.54 -14.12
C ILE A 51 -9.91 8.34 -13.99
N PHE A 52 -9.33 8.74 -12.85
CA PHE A 52 -7.91 8.59 -12.59
C PHE A 52 -7.47 7.12 -12.63
N SER A 53 -8.26 6.20 -12.05
CA SER A 53 -7.95 4.77 -12.05
C SER A 53 -7.94 4.18 -13.46
N LYS A 54 -8.83 4.64 -14.35
CA LYS A 54 -8.86 4.24 -15.76
C LYS A 54 -7.61 4.72 -16.50
N ILE A 55 -7.25 6.00 -16.34
CA ILE A 55 -6.05 6.58 -16.97
C ILE A 55 -4.79 5.87 -16.45
N TYR A 56 -4.70 5.67 -15.13
CA TYR A 56 -3.62 4.94 -14.48
C TYR A 56 -3.48 3.51 -15.03
N GLY A 57 -4.60 2.80 -15.22
CA GLY A 57 -4.63 1.49 -15.87
C GLY A 57 -4.15 1.51 -17.32
N MET A 58 -4.62 2.46 -18.12
CA MET A 58 -4.20 2.60 -19.52
C MET A 58 -2.70 2.84 -19.65
N VAL A 59 -2.14 3.73 -18.84
CA VAL A 59 -0.70 4.04 -18.86
C VAL A 59 0.11 2.84 -18.34
N GLY A 60 -0.34 2.17 -17.28
CA GLY A 60 0.34 1.00 -16.72
C GLY A 60 0.46 -0.16 -17.71
N ARG A 61 -0.56 -0.37 -18.55
CA ARG A 61 -0.57 -1.42 -19.61
C ARG A 61 0.52 -1.25 -20.66
N CYS A 62 1.06 -0.04 -20.82
CA CYS A 62 2.14 0.25 -21.75
C CYS A 62 3.48 -0.35 -21.33
N ALA A 63 3.63 -0.79 -20.07
CA ALA A 63 4.83 -1.51 -19.64
C ALA A 63 4.92 -2.89 -20.33
N ASP A 64 6.14 -3.32 -20.64
CA ASP A 64 6.44 -4.68 -21.11
C ASP A 64 6.47 -5.65 -19.93
N THR A 65 7.02 -5.23 -18.79
CA THR A 65 7.09 -6.02 -17.55
C THR A 65 6.76 -5.18 -16.34
N ILE A 66 5.97 -5.74 -15.42
CA ILE A 66 5.45 -5.06 -14.25
C ILE A 66 5.85 -5.90 -13.05
N MET A 67 6.64 -5.33 -12.15
CA MET A 67 7.07 -5.98 -10.92
C MET A 67 6.33 -5.37 -9.73
N VAL A 68 5.83 -6.20 -8.81
CA VAL A 68 5.08 -5.77 -7.62
C VAL A 68 5.65 -6.37 -6.36
N ASN A 69 5.67 -5.60 -5.27
CA ASN A 69 6.37 -5.98 -4.03
C ASN A 69 5.59 -6.89 -3.08
N SER A 70 4.31 -7.14 -3.34
CA SER A 70 3.44 -7.90 -2.43
C SER A 70 2.21 -8.45 -3.14
N THR A 71 1.57 -9.45 -2.53
CA THR A 71 0.28 -9.98 -2.97
C THR A 71 -0.81 -8.91 -2.98
N TRP A 72 -0.79 -8.00 -2.00
CA TRP A 72 -1.75 -6.89 -1.95
C TRP A 72 -1.58 -5.97 -3.16
N THR A 73 -0.34 -5.54 -3.45
CA THR A 73 -0.04 -4.67 -4.59
C THR A 73 -0.38 -5.34 -5.92
N GLU A 74 -0.05 -6.63 -6.05
CA GLU A 74 -0.40 -7.44 -7.22
C GLU A 74 -1.90 -7.42 -7.49
N ASN A 75 -2.73 -7.73 -6.49
CA ASN A 75 -4.18 -7.77 -6.67
C ASN A 75 -4.75 -6.41 -7.09
N HIS A 76 -4.24 -5.31 -6.54
CA HIS A 76 -4.66 -3.97 -6.96
C HIS A 76 -4.23 -3.67 -8.39
N ILE A 77 -2.98 -3.96 -8.77
CA ILE A 77 -2.51 -3.78 -10.14
C ILE A 77 -3.30 -4.64 -11.11
N LEU A 78 -3.57 -5.91 -10.81
CA LEU A 78 -4.38 -6.77 -11.66
C LEU A 78 -5.80 -6.23 -11.82
N SER A 79 -6.45 -5.77 -10.74
CA SER A 79 -7.80 -5.21 -10.81
C SER A 79 -7.89 -3.88 -11.58
N LEU A 80 -6.81 -3.08 -11.60
CA LEU A 80 -6.78 -1.76 -12.24
C LEU A 80 -6.23 -1.80 -13.67
N TRP A 81 -5.16 -2.57 -13.88
CA TRP A 81 -4.39 -2.61 -15.13
C TRP A 81 -4.73 -3.83 -15.98
N ASP A 82 -5.24 -4.91 -15.39
CA ASP A 82 -5.75 -6.08 -16.11
C ASP A 82 -4.74 -6.70 -17.12
N VAL A 83 -3.51 -6.92 -16.66
CA VAL A 83 -2.40 -7.48 -17.46
C VAL A 83 -1.66 -8.59 -16.68
N PRO A 84 -2.30 -9.74 -16.42
CA PRO A 84 -1.73 -10.79 -15.57
C PRO A 84 -0.42 -11.37 -16.11
N TYR A 85 -0.34 -11.58 -17.43
CA TYR A 85 0.84 -12.19 -18.06
C TYR A 85 2.10 -11.31 -18.02
N LYS A 86 1.95 -10.00 -17.79
CA LYS A 86 3.06 -9.04 -17.68
C LYS A 86 3.42 -8.73 -16.22
N THR A 87 2.62 -9.18 -15.27
CA THR A 87 2.74 -8.81 -13.86
C THR A 87 3.43 -9.92 -13.09
N HIS A 88 4.49 -9.58 -12.36
CA HIS A 88 5.33 -10.51 -11.62
C HIS A 88 5.55 -10.01 -10.20
N ARG A 89 5.31 -10.88 -9.21
CA ARG A 89 5.56 -10.56 -7.82
C ARG A 89 7.04 -10.74 -7.47
N VAL A 90 7.69 -9.65 -7.09
CA VAL A 90 9.11 -9.58 -6.69
C VAL A 90 9.21 -8.88 -5.35
N TYR A 91 9.39 -9.66 -4.29
CA TYR A 91 9.56 -9.12 -2.94
C TYR A 91 10.84 -8.29 -2.84
N PRO A 92 10.82 -7.19 -2.07
CA PRO A 92 12.00 -6.35 -1.90
C PRO A 92 13.09 -7.15 -1.17
N PRO A 93 14.36 -7.03 -1.58
CA PRO A 93 15.45 -7.68 -0.88
C PRO A 93 15.58 -7.09 0.53
N CYS A 94 15.98 -7.92 1.50
CA CYS A 94 16.30 -7.50 2.86
C CYS A 94 17.68 -8.04 3.24
N GLU A 95 18.63 -7.14 3.49
CA GLU A 95 19.97 -7.50 3.98
C GLU A 95 19.85 -7.84 5.47
N VAL A 96 20.22 -9.06 5.84
CA VAL A 96 20.08 -9.58 7.22
C VAL A 96 21.37 -10.20 7.75
N SER A 97 22.47 -10.15 6.99
CA SER A 97 23.73 -10.78 7.37
C SER A 97 24.30 -10.17 8.63
N HIS A 98 24.14 -8.85 8.82
CA HIS A 98 24.52 -8.21 10.08
C HIS A 98 23.65 -8.67 11.26
N LEU A 99 22.33 -8.77 11.06
CA LEU A 99 21.40 -9.20 12.11
C LEU A 99 21.66 -10.64 12.57
N LYS A 100 22.04 -11.53 11.65
CA LYS A 100 22.41 -12.92 11.96
C LYS A 100 23.68 -13.04 12.80
N LYS A 101 24.55 -12.02 12.81
CA LYS A 101 25.78 -12.01 13.61
C LYS A 101 25.56 -11.52 15.03
N LEU A 102 24.40 -10.92 15.33
CA LEU A 102 24.07 -10.48 16.67
C LEU A 102 23.96 -11.69 17.60
N GLN A 103 24.75 -11.68 18.67
CA GLN A 103 24.64 -12.69 19.71
C GLN A 103 23.36 -12.45 20.51
N SER A 104 22.64 -13.52 20.84
CA SER A 104 21.48 -13.43 21.73
C SER A 104 21.95 -12.95 23.10
N LEU A 105 21.50 -11.76 23.51
CA LEU A 105 21.70 -11.20 24.85
C LEU A 105 20.63 -11.71 25.84
N ALA A 106 19.76 -12.63 25.42
CA ALA A 106 18.67 -13.12 26.24
C ALA A 106 19.18 -14.11 27.29
N SER A 107 19.62 -13.59 28.43
CA SER A 107 19.89 -14.34 29.65
C SER A 107 18.58 -14.49 30.44
N GLY A 108 18.00 -15.69 30.47
CA GLY A 108 16.85 -16.01 31.35
C GLY A 108 15.51 -15.42 30.90
N HIS A 109 14.74 -16.22 30.15
CA HIS A 109 13.37 -15.86 29.76
C HIS A 109 12.38 -16.05 30.91
N GLU A 110 12.28 -15.07 31.82
CA GLU A 110 11.20 -15.04 32.83
C GLU A 110 10.08 -14.03 32.50
N LYS A 111 10.32 -13.08 31.57
CA LYS A 111 9.35 -12.02 31.26
C LYS A 111 9.11 -11.87 29.75
N ILE A 112 7.85 -11.72 29.38
CA ILE A 112 7.44 -11.41 28.00
C ILE A 112 7.70 -9.93 27.73
N VAL A 113 8.48 -9.63 26.69
CA VAL A 113 8.77 -8.26 26.23
C VAL A 113 8.08 -8.04 24.88
N ILE A 114 7.19 -7.05 24.82
CA ILE A 114 6.55 -6.61 23.58
C ILE A 114 7.26 -5.33 23.13
N LEU A 115 7.84 -5.35 21.93
CA LEU A 115 8.54 -4.20 21.34
C LEU A 115 7.82 -3.75 20.07
N SER A 116 7.39 -2.49 20.03
CA SER A 116 6.86 -1.85 18.83
C SER A 116 7.91 -0.89 18.24
N VAL A 117 8.26 -1.08 16.97
CA VAL A 117 9.22 -0.24 16.24
C VAL A 117 8.59 0.27 14.96
N GLY A 118 8.53 1.58 14.79
CA GLY A 118 8.04 2.20 13.56
C GLY A 118 8.23 3.71 13.55
N GLN A 119 8.32 4.29 12.35
CA GLN A 119 8.33 5.74 12.20
C GLN A 119 7.00 6.34 12.68
N PHE A 120 7.05 7.52 13.31
CA PHE A 120 5.85 8.29 13.64
C PHE A 120 5.17 8.78 12.36
N ARG A 121 4.15 8.03 11.93
CA ARG A 121 3.29 8.39 10.80
C ARG A 121 1.83 8.03 11.09
N PRO A 122 0.85 8.78 10.55
CA PRO A 122 -0.57 8.52 10.80
C PRO A 122 -1.00 7.10 10.46
N GLU A 123 -0.49 6.52 9.37
CA GLU A 123 -0.86 5.17 8.93
C GLU A 123 -0.35 4.04 9.84
N LYS A 124 0.55 4.34 10.79
CA LYS A 124 1.07 3.38 11.77
C LYS A 124 0.25 3.30 13.06
N ASP A 125 -0.68 4.24 13.24
CA ASP A 125 -1.66 4.29 14.33
C ASP A 125 -1.07 3.95 15.72
N HIS A 126 0.02 4.62 16.07
CA HIS A 126 0.67 4.49 17.38
C HIS A 126 -0.28 4.73 18.57
N PRO A 127 -1.26 5.66 18.51
CA PRO A 127 -2.23 5.85 19.60
C PRO A 127 -3.04 4.58 19.93
N LEU A 128 -3.45 3.81 18.93
CA LEU A 128 -4.18 2.55 19.15
C LEU A 128 -3.32 1.54 19.93
N GLN A 129 -2.01 1.49 19.66
CA GLN A 129 -1.10 0.60 20.38
C GLN A 129 -1.03 0.97 21.86
N LEU A 130 -1.01 2.26 22.19
CA LEU A 130 -1.01 2.73 23.58
C LEU A 130 -2.34 2.45 24.30
N GLN A 131 -3.46 2.50 23.59
CA GLN A 131 -4.78 2.19 24.16
C GLN A 131 -4.99 0.70 24.43
N ALA A 132 -4.27 -0.16 23.69
CA ALA A 132 -4.35 -1.61 23.83
C ALA A 132 -3.40 -2.18 24.90
N MET A 133 -2.55 -1.33 25.49
CA MET A 133 -1.67 -1.65 26.62
C MET A 133 -2.40 -1.45 27.95
#